data_AF-A0AAV5R9S5-F1
#
_entry.id   AF-A0AAV5R9S5-F1
#
_cell.length_a   1.000
_cell.length_b   1.000
_cell.length_c   1.000
_cell.angle_alpha   90.00
_cell.angle_beta   90.00
_cell.angle_gamma   90.00
#
_symmetry.space_group_name_H-M   'P 1'
#
loop_
_entity.id
_entity.type
_entity.pdbx_description
1 polymer ?
#
loop_
_entity_poly.entity_id
_entity_poly.type
_entity_poly.pdbx_seq_one_letter_code
_entity_poly.pdbx_strand_id
1 'polypeptide(L)'
;MQPILPPKPSIPSQSTTLTPTDDTIIDETLLNIFKSKHNGTIPQIPLPDFLQWVSNSKIKEFLKDKELQKGYLEILYEEEFKTINAKRLELVELERQRLMGLLNDINGNINNVNELINKFNEYNKRVGELNDYQLDVFTKLNELSKPSLINKFNEQLLLIEDQCTELINDKVNSNGKLSDDELVEFIETYTKLREKWHIIKEIIVQLNNGLVDGIV
;
A
#
# COMPACT_ATOMS: atom_id res chain seq x y z
N MET A 1 15.46 -2.77 -25.08
CA MET A 1 14.13 -2.14 -24.97
C MET A 1 14.11 -1.35 -23.69
N GLN A 2 13.98 -0.02 -23.77
CA GLN A 2 13.94 0.84 -22.58
C GLN A 2 12.53 0.81 -21.97
N PRO A 3 12.38 0.69 -20.63
CA PRO A 3 11.08 0.75 -19.99
C PRO A 3 10.53 2.18 -20.06
N ILE A 4 9.34 2.30 -20.62
CA ILE A 4 8.57 3.56 -20.69
C ILE A 4 8.01 3.80 -19.28
N LEU A 5 8.58 4.76 -18.56
CA LEU A 5 8.02 5.26 -17.31
C LEU A 5 6.70 6.01 -17.59
N PRO A 6 5.67 5.84 -16.76
CA PRO A 6 4.43 6.60 -16.90
C PRO A 6 4.70 8.10 -16.69
N PRO A 7 3.93 8.99 -17.36
CA PRO A 7 4.11 10.42 -17.25
C PRO A 7 3.84 10.88 -15.82
N LYS A 8 4.69 11.79 -15.34
CA LYS A 8 4.57 12.41 -14.02
C LYS A 8 3.22 13.14 -13.93
N PRO A 9 2.42 12.93 -12.87
CA PRO A 9 1.13 13.61 -12.73
C PRO A 9 1.36 15.13 -12.68
N SER A 10 0.67 15.83 -13.59
CA SER A 10 0.62 17.28 -13.64
C SER A 10 -0.01 17.80 -12.35
N ILE A 11 0.80 18.31 -11.44
CA ILE A 11 0.31 19.10 -10.30
C ILE A 11 -0.21 20.41 -10.91
N PRO A 12 -1.51 20.74 -10.79
CA PRO A 12 -1.96 22.07 -11.15
C PRO A 12 -1.28 23.05 -10.20
N SER A 13 -0.45 23.94 -10.74
CA SER A 13 0.03 25.13 -10.03
C SER A 13 -1.18 26.01 -9.71
N GLN A 14 -1.86 25.73 -8.60
CA GLN A 14 -2.74 26.71 -8.00
C GLN A 14 -1.85 27.69 -7.23
N SER A 15 -1.62 28.85 -7.85
CA SER A 15 -1.21 30.03 -7.12
C SER A 15 -2.23 30.27 -6.02
N THR A 16 -1.83 30.04 -4.77
CA THR A 16 -2.62 30.40 -3.59
C THR A 16 -2.62 31.93 -3.47
N THR A 17 -3.48 32.58 -4.24
CA THR A 17 -3.90 33.95 -3.93
C THR A 17 -4.68 33.86 -2.63
N LEU A 18 -4.16 34.44 -1.55
CA LEU A 18 -4.87 34.58 -0.28
C LEU A 18 -6.14 35.39 -0.53
N THR A 19 -7.28 34.70 -0.70
CA THR A 19 -8.60 35.31 -0.68
C THR A 19 -8.91 35.79 0.74
N PRO A 20 -9.70 36.87 0.89
CA PRO A 20 -10.14 37.33 2.20
C PRO A 20 -10.77 36.17 2.97
N THR A 21 -10.42 36.03 4.25
CA THR A 21 -10.94 35.01 5.16
C THR A 21 -12.47 34.93 5.10
N ASP A 22 -13.04 33.72 5.12
CA ASP A 22 -14.50 33.51 4.98
C ASP A 22 -15.33 34.32 6.00
N ASP A 23 -14.77 34.60 7.18
CA ASP A 23 -15.39 35.45 8.21
C ASP A 23 -15.63 36.90 7.72
N THR A 24 -14.68 37.48 6.97
CA THR A 24 -14.83 38.82 6.38
C THR A 24 -15.90 38.87 5.28
N ILE A 25 -16.10 37.75 4.55
CA ILE A 25 -17.10 37.66 3.48
C ILE A 25 -18.51 37.56 4.07
N ILE A 26 -18.67 36.80 5.16
CA ILE A 26 -19.94 36.68 5.88
C ILE A 26 -20.34 38.05 6.46
N ASP A 27 -19.41 38.75 7.11
CA ASP A 27 -19.67 40.06 7.71
C ASP A 27 -20.03 41.13 6.65
N GLU A 28 -19.37 41.14 5.50
CA GLU A 28 -19.74 42.03 4.39
C GLU A 28 -21.11 41.69 3.80
N THR A 29 -21.45 40.40 3.69
CA THR A 29 -22.74 39.94 3.18
C THR A 29 -23.88 40.35 4.13
N LEU A 30 -23.71 40.16 5.43
CA LEU A 30 -24.69 40.55 6.45
C LEU A 30 -24.85 42.07 6.52
N LEU A 31 -23.75 42.82 6.40
CA LEU A 31 -23.78 44.28 6.33
C LEU A 31 -24.48 44.78 5.06
N ASN A 32 -24.29 44.12 3.92
CA ASN A 32 -24.97 44.45 2.68
C ASN A 32 -26.47 44.15 2.74
N ILE A 33 -26.89 43.11 3.46
CA ILE A 33 -28.31 42.85 3.73
C ILE A 33 -28.94 43.99 4.54
N PHE A 34 -28.26 44.48 5.57
CA PHE A 34 -28.72 45.64 6.33
C PHE A 34 -28.85 46.89 5.43
N LYS A 35 -27.80 47.21 4.66
CA LYS A 35 -27.78 48.36 3.73
C LYS A 35 -28.82 48.25 2.61
N SER A 36 -29.14 47.04 2.14
CA SER A 36 -30.11 46.82 1.06
C SER A 36 -31.52 47.28 1.41
N LYS A 37 -31.91 47.17 2.70
CA LYS A 37 -33.18 47.70 3.21
C LYS A 37 -33.18 49.22 3.37
N HIS A 38 -32.02 49.87 3.26
CA HIS A 38 -31.82 51.31 3.46
C HIS A 38 -31.12 51.97 2.26
N ASN A 39 -31.51 51.62 1.03
CA ASN A 39 -31.03 52.22 -0.22
C ASN A 39 -29.49 52.22 -0.40
N GLY A 40 -28.80 51.23 0.17
CA GLY A 40 -27.35 51.06 0.02
C GLY A 40 -26.50 51.88 1.01
N THR A 41 -27.10 52.64 1.92
CA THR A 41 -26.39 53.42 2.94
C THR A 41 -26.79 53.00 4.36
N ILE A 42 -25.99 53.41 5.35
CA ILE A 42 -26.36 53.23 6.76
C ILE A 42 -27.38 54.33 7.09
N PRO A 43 -28.59 53.98 7.56
CA PRO A 43 -29.62 54.97 7.86
C PRO A 43 -29.18 55.89 9.00
N GLN A 44 -29.62 57.15 8.95
CA GLN A 44 -29.46 58.06 10.06
C GLN A 44 -30.32 57.58 11.24
N ILE A 45 -29.70 57.31 12.38
CA ILE A 45 -30.37 56.78 13.55
C ILE A 45 -31.26 57.88 14.16
N PRO A 46 -32.59 57.69 14.26
CA PRO A 46 -33.47 58.61 14.96
C PRO A 46 -33.08 58.68 16.45
N LEU A 47 -33.20 59.86 17.04
CA LEU A 47 -33.00 60.04 18.47
C LEU A 47 -34.26 59.56 19.22
N PRO A 48 -34.11 58.86 20.35
CA PRO A 48 -35.27 58.47 21.16
C PRO A 48 -36.06 59.69 21.64
N ASP A 49 -37.38 59.66 21.47
CA ASP A 49 -38.29 60.77 21.81
C ASP A 49 -38.23 61.17 23.30
N PHE A 50 -37.96 60.21 24.18
CA PHE A 50 -37.85 60.45 25.61
C PHE A 50 -36.64 61.33 25.99
N LEU A 51 -35.63 61.48 25.11
CA LEU A 51 -34.47 62.33 25.38
C LEU A 51 -34.85 63.80 25.54
N GLN A 52 -35.99 64.24 24.99
CA GLN A 52 -36.52 65.59 25.17
C GLN A 52 -36.93 65.88 26.63
N TRP A 53 -37.19 64.82 27.41
CA TRP A 53 -37.72 64.91 28.78
C TRP A 53 -36.68 64.57 29.84
N VAL A 54 -35.42 64.35 29.42
CA VAL A 54 -34.33 63.84 30.27
C VAL A 54 -33.29 64.93 30.50
N SER A 55 -32.71 64.99 31.70
CA SER A 55 -31.70 65.99 32.04
C SER A 55 -30.41 65.81 31.23
N ASN A 56 -29.71 66.91 30.95
CA ASN A 56 -28.42 66.89 30.24
C ASN A 56 -27.37 65.95 30.89
N SER A 57 -27.45 65.72 32.21
CA SER A 57 -26.59 64.77 32.91
C SER A 57 -26.88 63.32 32.49
N LYS A 58 -28.15 62.95 32.35
CA LYS A 58 -28.61 61.62 31.96
C LYS A 58 -28.44 61.36 30.46
N ILE A 59 -28.55 62.39 29.62
CA ILE A 59 -28.18 62.31 28.19
C ILE A 59 -26.68 61.99 28.05
N LYS A 60 -25.81 62.63 28.84
CA LYS A 60 -24.37 62.32 28.85
C LYS A 60 -24.06 60.91 29.35
N GLU A 61 -24.89 60.36 30.23
CA GLU A 61 -24.79 58.98 30.70
C GLU A 61 -25.18 58.00 29.60
N PHE A 62 -26.30 58.22 28.91
CA PHE A 62 -26.73 57.45 27.74
C PHE A 62 -25.67 57.44 26.63
N LEU A 63 -25.03 58.58 26.34
CA LEU A 63 -23.97 58.66 25.33
C LEU A 63 -22.69 57.89 25.70
N LYS A 64 -22.50 57.58 26.98
CA LYS A 64 -21.34 56.79 27.46
C LYS A 64 -21.67 55.31 27.65
N ASP A 65 -22.94 54.98 27.79
CA ASP A 65 -23.41 53.61 27.98
C ASP A 65 -23.63 52.90 26.63
N LYS A 66 -22.67 52.03 26.28
CA LYS A 66 -22.70 51.26 25.04
C LYS A 66 -23.78 50.19 25.03
N GLU A 67 -24.09 49.59 26.17
CA GLU A 67 -25.11 48.53 26.28
C GLU A 67 -26.50 49.13 26.05
N LEU A 68 -26.75 50.31 26.61
CA LEU A 68 -28.02 51.00 26.43
C LEU A 68 -28.22 51.49 24.99
N GLN A 69 -27.15 51.96 24.33
CA GLN A 69 -27.17 52.30 22.90
C GLN A 69 -27.42 51.07 22.03
N LYS A 70 -26.79 49.95 22.35
CA LYS A 70 -26.99 48.68 21.66
C LYS A 70 -28.44 48.19 21.80
N GLY A 71 -28.99 48.19 23.02
CA GLY A 71 -30.38 47.81 23.26
C GLY A 71 -31.38 48.71 22.52
N TYR A 72 -31.11 50.02 22.43
CA TYR A 72 -31.92 50.93 21.63
C TYR A 72 -31.89 50.57 20.13
N LEU A 73 -30.71 50.28 19.58
CA LEU A 73 -30.58 49.87 18.18
C LEU A 73 -31.24 48.51 17.91
N GLU A 74 -31.14 47.56 18.84
CA GLU A 74 -31.76 46.25 18.73
C GLU A 74 -33.29 46.33 18.69
N ILE A 75 -33.89 47.25 19.46
CA ILE A 75 -35.34 47.51 19.42
C ILE A 75 -35.73 48.25 18.13
N LEU A 76 -34.96 49.27 17.76
CA LEU A 76 -35.26 50.11 16.60
C LEU A 76 -35.19 49.32 15.28
N TYR A 77 -34.24 48.38 15.17
CA TYR A 77 -33.99 47.57 13.98
C TYR A 77 -34.24 46.08 14.22
N GLU A 78 -35.22 45.76 15.07
CA GLU A 78 -35.49 44.38 15.52
C GLU A 78 -35.71 43.42 14.34
N GLU A 79 -36.49 43.84 13.34
CA GLU A 79 -36.82 43.01 12.17
C GLU A 79 -35.61 42.81 11.24
N GLU A 80 -34.75 43.80 11.12
CA GLU A 80 -33.47 43.72 10.40
C GLU A 80 -32.53 42.74 11.09
N PHE A 81 -32.39 42.83 12.42
CA PHE A 81 -31.57 41.89 13.19
C PHE A 81 -32.11 40.46 13.15
N LYS A 82 -33.44 40.28 13.19
CA LYS A 82 -34.07 38.96 12.97
C LYS A 82 -33.74 38.40 11.59
N THR A 83 -33.84 39.23 10.56
CA THR A 83 -33.51 38.84 9.17
C THR A 83 -32.04 38.44 9.04
N ILE A 84 -31.13 39.24 9.61
CA ILE A 84 -29.68 38.98 9.60
C ILE A 84 -29.36 37.68 10.33
N ASN A 85 -29.94 37.47 11.51
CA ASN A 85 -29.73 36.24 12.28
C ASN A 85 -30.25 35.00 11.55
N ALA A 86 -31.42 35.09 10.90
CA ALA A 86 -31.95 34.00 10.08
C ALA A 86 -31.01 33.68 8.90
N LYS A 87 -30.52 34.71 8.20
CA LYS A 87 -29.57 34.50 7.09
C LYS A 87 -28.23 33.94 7.56
N ARG A 88 -27.73 34.40 8.70
CA ARG A 88 -26.51 33.87 9.32
C ARG A 88 -26.65 32.38 9.62
N LEU A 89 -27.78 31.96 10.20
CA LEU A 89 -28.06 30.55 10.48
C LEU A 89 -28.13 29.73 9.18
N GLU A 90 -28.76 30.25 8.14
CA GLU A 90 -28.83 29.61 6.82
C GLU A 90 -27.44 29.40 6.21
N LEU A 91 -26.58 30.43 6.26
CA LEU A 91 -25.20 30.33 5.75
C LEU A 91 -24.37 29.31 6.53
N VAL A 92 -24.50 29.29 7.86
CA VAL A 92 -23.83 28.29 8.71
C VAL A 92 -24.31 26.87 8.37
N GLU A 93 -25.60 26.68 8.18
CA GLU A 93 -26.17 25.37 7.83
C GLU A 93 -25.73 24.91 6.43
N LEU A 94 -25.64 25.83 5.47
CA LEU A 94 -25.16 25.55 4.13
C LEU A 94 -23.69 25.11 4.15
N GLU A 95 -22.83 25.80 4.90
CA GLU A 95 -21.42 25.40 5.02
C GLU A 95 -21.29 24.07 5.78
N ARG A 96 -22.12 23.83 6.80
CA ARG A 96 -22.17 22.53 7.50
C ARG A 96 -22.50 21.38 6.54
N GLN A 97 -23.48 21.56 5.67
CA GLN A 97 -23.85 20.57 4.66
C GLN A 97 -22.72 20.36 3.64
N ARG A 98 -22.06 21.43 3.19
CA ARG A 98 -20.90 21.35 2.30
C ARG A 98 -19.76 20.55 2.92
N LEU A 99 -19.42 20.81 4.17
CA LEU A 99 -18.39 20.11 4.92
C LEU A 99 -18.76 18.63 5.15
N MET A 100 -20.02 18.32 5.43
CA MET A 100 -20.48 16.92 5.52
C MET A 100 -20.35 16.17 4.20
N GLY A 101 -20.65 16.82 3.07
CA GLY A 101 -20.43 16.25 1.73
C GLY A 101 -18.96 15.89 1.50
N LEU A 102 -18.05 16.84 1.76
CA LEU A 102 -16.61 16.62 1.65
C LEU A 102 -16.11 15.48 2.54
N LEU A 103 -16.62 15.38 3.78
CA LEU A 103 -16.25 14.31 4.69
C LEU A 103 -16.68 12.93 4.16
N ASN A 104 -17.87 12.83 3.58
CA ASN A 104 -18.36 11.59 2.98
C ASN A 104 -17.52 11.18 1.76
N ASP A 105 -17.15 12.13 0.90
CA ASP A 105 -16.29 11.89 -0.25
C ASP A 105 -14.89 11.41 0.18
N ILE A 106 -14.31 12.04 1.20
CA ILE A 106 -13.02 11.63 1.78
C ILE A 106 -13.10 10.21 2.34
N ASN A 107 -14.17 9.89 3.10
CA ASN A 107 -14.36 8.55 3.64
C ASN A 107 -14.53 7.48 2.55
N GLY A 108 -15.27 7.80 1.48
CA GLY A 108 -15.38 6.93 0.30
C GLY A 108 -14.01 6.67 -0.35
N ASN A 109 -13.19 7.71 -0.50
CA ASN A 109 -11.84 7.60 -1.04
C ASN A 109 -10.90 6.78 -0.14
N ILE A 110 -11.00 6.92 1.19
CA ILE A 110 -10.21 6.12 2.13
C ILE A 110 -10.52 4.63 1.98
N ASN A 111 -11.80 4.26 1.83
CA ASN A 111 -12.19 2.86 1.61
C ASN A 111 -11.59 2.30 0.31
N ASN A 112 -11.65 3.07 -0.78
CA ASN A 112 -11.05 2.69 -2.06
C ASN A 112 -9.52 2.52 -1.94
N VAL A 113 -8.85 3.40 -1.19
CA VAL A 113 -7.41 3.30 -0.93
C VAL A 113 -7.08 2.04 -0.13
N ASN A 114 -7.87 1.71 0.90
CA ASN A 114 -7.68 0.49 1.68
C ASN A 114 -7.85 -0.77 0.84
N GLU A 115 -8.84 -0.82 -0.04
CA GLU A 115 -8.99 -1.93 -1.00
C GLU A 115 -7.77 -2.05 -1.92
N LEU A 116 -7.24 -0.92 -2.40
CA LEU A 116 -6.06 -0.89 -3.25
C LEU A 116 -4.81 -1.39 -2.52
N ILE A 117 -4.63 -0.99 -1.26
CA ILE A 117 -3.55 -1.47 -0.38
C ILE A 117 -3.66 -2.99 -0.19
N ASN A 118 -4.86 -3.51 0.04
CA ASN A 118 -5.08 -4.96 0.19
C ASN A 118 -4.70 -5.72 -1.10
N LYS A 119 -5.14 -5.23 -2.27
CA LYS A 119 -4.77 -5.81 -3.57
C LYS A 119 -3.26 -5.75 -3.81
N PHE A 120 -2.62 -4.65 -3.44
CA PHE A 120 -1.16 -4.50 -3.55
C PHE A 120 -0.41 -5.50 -2.66
N ASN A 121 -0.87 -5.69 -1.42
CA ASN A 121 -0.29 -6.68 -0.52
C ASN A 121 -0.45 -8.11 -1.04
N GLU A 122 -1.61 -8.45 -1.60
CA GLU A 122 -1.84 -9.76 -2.22
C GLU A 122 -0.91 -9.96 -3.43
N TYR A 123 -0.74 -8.93 -4.28
CA TYR A 123 0.18 -8.99 -5.40
C TYR A 123 1.63 -9.20 -4.94
N ASN A 124 2.09 -8.44 -3.94
CA ASN A 124 3.43 -8.61 -3.38
C ASN A 124 3.65 -10.02 -2.81
N LYS A 125 2.64 -10.60 -2.15
CA LYS A 125 2.71 -11.97 -1.67
C LYS A 125 2.90 -12.96 -2.83
N ARG A 126 2.11 -12.83 -3.90
CA ARG A 126 2.23 -13.68 -5.10
C ARG A 126 3.58 -13.53 -5.80
N VAL A 127 4.16 -12.32 -5.81
CA VAL A 127 5.51 -12.09 -6.34
C VAL A 127 6.56 -12.82 -5.49
N GLY A 128 6.41 -12.82 -4.16
CA GLY A 128 7.25 -13.63 -3.27
C GLY A 128 7.15 -15.12 -3.58
N GLU A 129 5.93 -15.65 -3.68
CA GLU A 129 5.68 -17.06 -4.03
C GLU A 129 6.27 -17.43 -5.40
N LEU A 130 6.21 -16.52 -6.39
CA LEU A 130 6.83 -16.74 -7.70
C LEU A 130 8.35 -16.79 -7.61
N ASN A 131 8.96 -15.92 -6.80
CA ASN A 131 10.41 -15.91 -6.61
C ASN A 131 10.90 -17.20 -5.95
N ASP A 132 10.16 -17.69 -4.94
CA ASP A 132 10.46 -18.98 -4.29
C ASP A 132 10.33 -20.14 -5.29
N TYR A 133 9.29 -20.12 -6.13
CA TYR A 133 9.13 -21.11 -7.20
C TYR A 133 10.26 -21.06 -8.23
N GLN A 134 10.70 -19.86 -8.63
CA GLN A 134 11.84 -19.70 -9.52
C GLN A 134 13.11 -20.29 -8.90
N LEU A 135 13.36 -20.01 -7.61
CA LEU A 135 14.51 -20.57 -6.90
C LEU A 135 14.46 -22.11 -6.85
N ASP A 136 13.30 -22.70 -6.58
CA ASP A 136 13.09 -24.15 -6.60
C ASP A 136 13.35 -24.74 -7.99
N VAL A 137 12.82 -24.13 -9.05
CA VAL A 137 13.06 -24.56 -10.44
C VAL A 137 14.54 -24.46 -10.79
N PHE A 138 15.22 -23.37 -10.45
CA PHE A 138 16.65 -23.23 -10.68
C PHE A 138 17.47 -24.27 -9.92
N THR A 139 17.10 -24.56 -8.67
CA THR A 139 17.77 -25.58 -7.86
C THR A 139 17.61 -26.97 -8.49
N LYS A 140 16.39 -27.34 -8.87
CA LYS A 140 16.10 -28.61 -9.56
C LYS A 140 16.78 -28.71 -10.91
N LEU A 141 16.78 -27.63 -11.70
CA LEU A 141 17.49 -27.58 -12.97
C LEU A 141 18.99 -27.75 -12.77
N ASN A 142 19.55 -27.15 -11.72
CA ASN A 142 20.96 -27.29 -11.39
C ASN A 142 21.29 -28.71 -10.89
N GLU A 143 20.39 -29.38 -10.17
CA GLU A 143 20.53 -30.80 -9.80
C GLU A 143 20.47 -31.73 -11.02
N LEU A 144 19.69 -31.37 -12.04
CA LEU A 144 19.61 -32.06 -13.33
C LEU A 144 20.68 -31.62 -14.32
N SER A 145 21.52 -30.66 -13.95
CA SER A 145 22.60 -30.21 -14.82
C SER A 145 23.57 -31.36 -15.06
N LYS A 146 24.16 -31.39 -16.26
CA LYS A 146 25.17 -32.37 -16.65
C LYS A 146 26.28 -32.53 -15.58
N PRO A 147 26.87 -31.47 -15.00
CA PRO A 147 27.85 -31.59 -13.91
C PRO A 147 27.30 -32.29 -12.67
N SER A 148 26.09 -31.94 -12.22
CA SER A 148 25.47 -32.56 -11.04
C SER A 148 25.13 -34.03 -11.26
N LEU A 149 24.63 -34.38 -12.46
CA LEU A 149 24.38 -35.77 -12.85
C LEU A 149 25.68 -36.58 -12.89
N ILE A 150 26.74 -36.03 -13.49
CA ILE A 150 28.06 -36.67 -13.52
C ILE A 150 28.57 -36.92 -12.10
N ASN A 151 28.45 -35.94 -11.19
CA ASN A 151 28.84 -36.11 -9.79
C ASN A 151 28.04 -37.22 -9.11
N LYS A 152 26.71 -37.25 -9.26
CA LYS A 152 25.87 -38.34 -8.72
C LYS A 152 26.27 -39.71 -9.26
N PHE A 153 26.58 -39.83 -10.55
CA PHE A 153 27.04 -41.10 -11.13
C PHE A 153 28.45 -41.47 -10.66
N ASN A 154 29.35 -40.51 -10.45
CA ASN A 154 30.67 -40.75 -9.87
C ASN A 154 30.55 -41.25 -8.41
N GLU A 155 29.66 -40.68 -7.60
CA GLU A 155 29.38 -41.17 -6.25
C GLU A 155 28.84 -42.60 -6.25
N GLN A 156 27.94 -42.92 -7.19
CA GLN A 156 27.45 -44.30 -7.37
C GLN A 156 28.55 -45.26 -7.79
N LEU A 157 29.49 -44.85 -8.65
CA LEU A 157 30.64 -45.67 -9.02
C LEU A 157 31.53 -45.99 -7.81
N LEU A 158 31.80 -44.99 -6.98
CA LEU A 158 32.57 -45.19 -5.74
C LEU A 158 31.87 -46.18 -4.81
N LEU A 159 30.56 -46.04 -4.62
CA LEU A 159 29.78 -46.97 -3.80
C LEU A 159 29.84 -48.41 -4.32
N ILE A 160 29.75 -48.61 -5.64
CA ILE A 160 29.85 -49.95 -6.24
C ILE A 160 31.27 -50.52 -6.11
N GLU A 161 32.29 -49.67 -6.23
CA GLU A 161 33.69 -50.08 -6.03
C GLU A 161 33.92 -50.51 -4.57
N ASP A 162 33.38 -49.77 -3.61
CA ASP A 162 33.41 -50.10 -2.19
C ASP A 162 32.69 -51.45 -1.95
N GLN A 163 31.50 -51.66 -2.52
CA GLN A 163 30.79 -52.94 -2.44
C GLN A 163 31.58 -54.11 -3.05
N CYS A 164 32.27 -53.88 -4.17
CA CYS A 164 33.10 -54.90 -4.80
C CYS A 164 34.31 -55.26 -3.91
N THR A 165 34.96 -54.24 -3.33
CA THR A 165 36.12 -54.44 -2.45
C THR A 165 35.72 -55.10 -1.14
N GLU A 166 34.57 -54.73 -0.56
CA GLU A 166 33.98 -55.40 0.61
C GLU A 166 33.68 -56.87 0.30
N LEU A 167 33.00 -57.15 -0.81
CA LEU A 167 32.66 -58.51 -1.23
C LEU A 167 33.92 -59.39 -1.45
N ILE A 168 35.00 -58.82 -2.00
CA ILE A 168 36.29 -59.52 -2.13
C ILE A 168 36.94 -59.74 -0.76
N ASN A 169 37.01 -58.70 0.08
CA ASN A 169 37.64 -58.77 1.40
C ASN A 169 36.94 -59.77 2.31
N ASP A 170 35.61 -59.84 2.28
CA ASP A 170 34.82 -60.79 3.06
C ASP A 170 35.15 -62.24 2.71
N LYS A 171 35.36 -62.53 1.41
CA LYS A 171 35.70 -63.88 0.94
C LYS A 171 37.20 -64.21 1.08
N VAL A 172 38.08 -63.21 1.04
CA VAL A 172 39.53 -63.41 1.27
C VAL A 172 39.81 -63.63 2.77
N ASN A 173 39.08 -62.96 3.66
CA ASN A 173 39.27 -63.05 5.10
C ASN A 173 38.49 -64.21 5.75
N SER A 174 37.63 -64.91 5.01
CA SER A 174 37.02 -66.15 5.49
C SER A 174 38.05 -67.28 5.48
N ASN A 175 38.52 -67.70 6.66
CA ASN A 175 39.55 -68.72 6.89
C ASN A 175 39.20 -70.16 6.42
N GLY A 176 38.13 -70.35 5.65
CA GLY A 176 37.67 -71.65 5.13
C GLY A 176 37.86 -71.75 3.62
N LYS A 177 38.08 -72.97 3.11
CA LYS A 177 37.89 -73.24 1.67
C LYS A 177 36.43 -72.95 1.33
N LEU A 178 36.18 -72.00 0.43
CA LEU A 178 34.84 -71.79 -0.12
C LEU A 178 34.31 -73.09 -0.71
N SER A 179 33.02 -73.36 -0.48
CA SER A 179 32.28 -74.38 -1.22
C SER A 179 32.13 -73.96 -2.69
N ASP A 180 31.99 -74.92 -3.60
CA ASP A 180 31.73 -74.63 -5.02
C ASP A 180 30.44 -73.79 -5.20
N ASP A 181 29.41 -74.02 -4.39
CA ASP A 181 28.16 -73.23 -4.42
C ASP A 181 28.38 -71.76 -3.99
N GLU A 182 29.18 -71.55 -2.93
CA GLU A 182 29.51 -70.20 -2.44
C GLU A 182 30.41 -69.43 -3.42
N LEU A 183 31.24 -70.17 -4.17
CA LEU A 183 32.09 -69.61 -5.22
C LEU A 183 31.25 -69.18 -6.43
N VAL A 184 30.27 -69.98 -6.85
CA VAL A 184 29.35 -69.61 -7.94
C VAL A 184 28.53 -68.38 -7.56
N GLU A 185 27.97 -68.33 -6.35
CA GLU A 185 27.20 -67.18 -5.86
C GLU A 185 28.06 -65.90 -5.79
N PHE A 186 29.30 -66.01 -5.31
CA PHE A 186 30.26 -64.90 -5.30
C PHE A 186 30.54 -64.38 -6.70
N ILE A 187 30.86 -65.28 -7.65
CA ILE A 187 31.16 -64.91 -9.04
C ILE A 187 29.95 -64.23 -9.68
N GLU A 188 28.74 -64.73 -9.47
CA GLU A 188 27.53 -64.11 -10.01
C GLU A 188 27.31 -62.71 -9.43
N THR A 189 27.45 -62.56 -8.12
CA THR A 189 27.21 -61.28 -7.42
C THR A 189 28.27 -60.24 -7.82
N TYR A 190 29.53 -60.64 -7.87
CA TYR A 190 30.63 -59.79 -8.32
C TYR A 190 30.46 -59.37 -9.78
N THR A 191 30.13 -60.32 -10.67
CA THR A 191 29.89 -60.04 -12.09
C THR A 191 28.75 -59.03 -12.27
N LYS A 192 27.62 -59.20 -11.55
CA LYS A 192 26.49 -58.26 -11.59
C LYS A 192 26.86 -56.86 -11.11
N LEU A 193 27.64 -56.75 -10.03
CA LEU A 193 28.12 -55.46 -9.54
C LEU A 193 29.08 -54.80 -10.54
N ARG A 194 29.98 -55.57 -11.14
CA ARG A 194 30.94 -55.07 -12.12
C ARG A 194 30.28 -54.65 -13.43
N GLU A 195 29.27 -55.39 -13.87
CA GLU A 195 28.44 -55.02 -15.02
C GLU A 195 27.76 -53.66 -14.79
N LYS A 196 27.13 -53.45 -13.62
CA LYS A 196 26.55 -52.16 -13.24
C LYS A 196 27.59 -51.03 -13.22
N TRP A 197 28.78 -51.29 -12.71
CA TRP A 197 29.88 -50.33 -12.72
C TRP A 197 30.26 -49.91 -14.15
N HIS A 198 30.41 -50.87 -15.06
CA HIS A 198 30.75 -50.61 -16.45
C HIS A 198 29.66 -49.81 -17.17
N ILE A 199 28.38 -50.15 -16.95
CA ILE A 199 27.24 -49.40 -17.50
C ILE A 199 27.26 -47.95 -17.03
N ILE A 200 27.43 -47.69 -15.73
CA ILE A 200 27.44 -46.32 -15.18
C ILE A 200 28.65 -45.54 -15.72
N LYS A 201 29.82 -46.19 -15.83
CA LYS A 201 31.02 -45.56 -16.39
C LYS A 201 30.84 -45.19 -17.86
N GLU A 202 30.17 -46.04 -18.63
CA GLU A 202 29.84 -45.74 -20.03
C GLU A 202 28.88 -44.54 -20.12
N ILE A 203 27.86 -44.47 -19.26
CA ILE A 203 26.93 -43.33 -19.17
C ILE A 203 27.69 -42.02 -18.87
N ILE A 204 28.65 -42.04 -17.94
CA ILE A 204 29.47 -40.84 -17.62
C ILE A 204 30.32 -40.41 -18.82
N VAL A 205 30.91 -41.35 -19.56
CA VAL A 205 31.70 -41.06 -20.77
C VAL A 205 30.80 -40.47 -21.86
N GLN A 206 29.61 -41.04 -22.08
CA GLN A 206 28.63 -40.52 -23.03
C GLN A 206 28.15 -39.11 -22.65
N LEU A 207 27.85 -38.89 -21.37
CA LEU A 207 27.50 -37.57 -20.85
C LEU A 207 28.63 -36.58 -21.07
N ASN A 208 29.88 -36.90 -20.72
CA ASN A 208 31.04 -36.03 -20.90
C ASN A 208 31.28 -35.66 -22.38
N ASN A 209 31.21 -36.64 -23.27
CA ASN A 209 31.45 -36.46 -24.71
C ASN A 209 30.32 -35.72 -25.44
N GLY A 210 29.20 -35.43 -24.76
CA GLY A 210 28.07 -34.73 -25.37
C GLY A 210 27.32 -35.56 -26.42
N LEU A 211 27.48 -36.89 -26.41
CA LEU A 211 26.77 -37.80 -27.31
C LEU A 211 25.28 -37.98 -26.94
N VAL A 212 24.88 -37.49 -25.77
CA VAL A 212 23.49 -37.35 -25.36
C VAL A 212 23.03 -35.94 -25.75
N ASP A 213 22.69 -35.78 -27.03
CA ASP A 213 22.06 -34.56 -27.55
C ASP A 213 20.59 -34.53 -27.11
N GLY A 214 20.36 -33.91 -25.95
CA GLY A 214 19.02 -33.72 -25.42
C GLY A 214 19.04 -33.54 -23.91
N ILE A 215 19.25 -32.29 -23.48
CA ILE A 215 18.46 -31.53 -22.49
C ILE A 215 19.08 -30.12 -22.52
N VAL A 216 18.59 -29.31 -23.47
CA VAL A 216 18.45 -27.85 -23.37
C VAL A 216 17.06 -27.51 -23.88
#